data_AF-A0A5D0QNM0-F1
#
_entry.id   AF-A0A5D0QNM0-F1
#
_cell.length_a   1.000
_cell.length_b   1.000
_cell.length_c   1.000
_cell.angle_alpha   90.00
_cell.angle_beta   90.00
_cell.angle_gamma   90.00
#
_symmetry.space_group_name_H-M   'P 1'
#
loop_
_entity.id
_entity.type
_entity.pdbx_description
1 polymer ?
#
loop_
_entity_poly.entity_id
_entity_poly.type
_entity_poly.pdbx_seq_one_letter_code
_entity_poly.pdbx_strand_id
1 'polypeptide(L)'
;MKWDIKPNQSSIFYEDTSKSRSIKAIVIDVDNQTVKEIDIKNYIDYLQRLMKFYNYEEHQLTNDRDFIFINNDSDRNTNLMKAFFWTSNKNAIFGNAIIVKIPKSGDYNKLQSTKLSLEEVKGAVTFGE
;
A
#
# COMPACT_ATOMS: atom_id res chain seq x y z
N MET A 1 -17.63 18.90 -0.41
CA MET A 1 -18.18 17.53 -0.19
C MET A 1 -17.35 16.86 0.88
N LYS A 2 -17.97 16.35 1.96
CA LYS A 2 -17.28 15.47 2.91
C LYS A 2 -17.22 14.09 2.26
N TRP A 3 -16.01 13.59 2.05
CA TRP A 3 -15.80 12.21 1.63
C TRP A 3 -16.20 11.32 2.81
N ASP A 4 -17.15 10.39 2.63
CA ASP A 4 -17.51 9.41 3.65
C ASP A 4 -16.37 8.38 3.76
N ILE A 5 -15.39 8.69 4.60
CA ILE A 5 -14.26 7.81 4.93
C ILE A 5 -14.83 6.61 5.70
N LYS A 6 -14.73 5.41 5.11
CA LYS A 6 -15.14 4.15 5.74
C LYS A 6 -14.24 3.81 6.95
N PRO A 7 -14.65 2.93 7.88
CA PRO A 7 -13.90 2.63 9.11
C PRO A 7 -12.45 2.13 8.92
N ASN A 8 -12.08 1.68 7.72
CA ASN A 8 -10.76 1.20 7.34
C ASN A 8 -10.03 2.11 6.34
N GLN A 9 -10.56 3.31 6.12
CA GLN A 9 -9.97 4.34 5.26
C GLN A 9 -9.41 5.45 6.14
N SER A 10 -8.34 6.10 5.68
CA SER A 10 -7.70 7.20 6.40
C SER A 10 -7.23 8.27 5.43
N SER A 11 -7.39 9.54 5.83
CA SER A 11 -6.83 10.71 5.15
C SER A 11 -5.60 11.21 5.91
N ILE A 12 -4.64 11.81 5.20
CA ILE A 12 -3.34 12.17 5.79
C ILE A 12 -3.15 13.69 5.80
N PHE A 13 -2.52 14.17 6.86
CA PHE A 13 -2.12 15.57 7.06
C PHE A 13 -0.59 15.68 6.97
N TYR A 14 -0.10 16.81 6.45
CA TYR A 14 1.34 17.05 6.26
C TYR A 14 2.09 17.17 7.59
N GLU A 15 3.11 16.33 7.82
CA GLU A 15 4.12 16.54 8.87
C GLU A 15 5.55 16.65 8.28
N ASP A 16 6.31 17.65 8.76
CA ASP A 16 7.69 17.89 8.33
C ASP A 16 8.67 17.01 9.13
N THR A 17 9.36 16.07 8.47
CA THR A 17 10.23 15.07 9.14
C THR A 17 11.66 15.09 8.60
N SER A 18 12.51 15.90 9.23
CA SER A 18 13.90 16.15 8.82
C SER A 18 14.91 15.02 9.13
N LYS A 19 14.47 13.86 9.65
CA LYS A 19 15.34 12.70 9.99
C LYS A 19 14.74 11.33 9.66
N SER A 20 14.18 11.15 8.47
CA SER A 20 13.66 9.84 8.05
C SER A 20 14.79 8.89 7.64
N ARG A 21 14.77 7.65 8.15
CA ARG A 21 15.61 6.54 7.63
C ARG A 21 14.95 5.94 6.38
N SER A 22 15.73 5.30 5.53
CA SER A 22 15.18 4.50 4.43
C SER A 22 14.79 3.09 4.91
N ILE A 23 13.69 2.57 4.39
CA ILE A 23 13.20 1.21 4.63
C ILE A 23 12.86 0.54 3.30
N LYS A 24 12.85 -0.79 3.30
CA LYS A 24 12.46 -1.59 2.14
C LYS A 24 10.95 -1.79 2.13
N ALA A 25 10.33 -1.53 0.97
CA ALA A 25 8.92 -1.77 0.73
C ALA A 25 8.75 -2.55 -0.58
N ILE A 26 7.61 -3.22 -0.72
CA ILE A 26 7.24 -3.90 -1.95
C ILE A 26 6.05 -3.19 -2.56
N VAL A 27 6.19 -2.73 -3.80
CA VAL A 27 5.12 -2.09 -4.57
C VAL A 27 4.52 -3.06 -5.55
N ILE A 28 3.19 -3.07 -5.58
CA ILE A 28 2.36 -3.70 -6.60
C ILE A 28 1.83 -2.56 -7.48
N ASP A 29 2.33 -2.51 -8.70
CA ASP A 29 1.94 -1.54 -9.71
C ASP A 29 0.96 -2.23 -10.66
N VAL A 30 -0.33 -1.92 -10.49
CA VAL A 30 -1.43 -2.53 -11.22
C VAL A 30 -1.46 -2.03 -12.66
N ASP A 31 -1.15 -0.75 -12.86
CA ASP A 31 -1.12 -0.13 -14.18
C ASP A 31 -0.06 -0.81 -15.08
N ASN A 32 1.11 -1.13 -14.51
CA ASN A 32 2.21 -1.80 -15.20
C ASN A 32 2.25 -3.33 -15.02
N GLN A 33 1.36 -3.90 -14.19
CA GLN A 33 1.35 -5.33 -13.82
C GLN A 33 2.72 -5.82 -13.30
N THR A 34 3.34 -5.06 -12.42
CA THR A 34 4.64 -5.41 -11.84
C THR A 34 4.62 -5.43 -10.32
N VAL A 35 5.49 -6.27 -9.75
CA VAL A 35 5.80 -6.27 -8.33
C VAL A 35 7.29 -5.96 -8.19
N LYS A 36 7.64 -4.93 -7.42
CA LYS A 36 9.02 -4.44 -7.29
C LYS A 36 9.36 -4.10 -5.84
N GLU A 37 10.58 -4.44 -5.42
CA GLU A 37 11.18 -3.93 -4.18
C GLU A 37 11.68 -2.51 -4.43
N ILE A 38 11.42 -1.62 -3.48
CA ILE A 38 11.89 -0.24 -3.51
C ILE A 38 12.36 0.19 -2.12
N ASP A 39 13.25 1.19 -2.10
CA ASP A 39 13.59 1.90 -0.88
C ASP A 39 12.74 3.17 -0.76
N ILE A 40 12.12 3.33 0.41
CA ILE A 40 11.28 4.48 0.74
C ILE A 40 11.74 5.12 2.04
N LYS A 41 11.36 6.37 2.26
CA LYS A 41 11.51 6.98 3.59
C LYS A 41 10.49 6.39 4.57
N ASN A 42 10.87 6.25 5.82
CA ASN A 42 10.13 5.49 6.83
C ASN A 42 8.90 6.19 7.45
N TYR A 43 8.13 6.94 6.66
CA TYR A 43 6.92 7.64 7.11
C TYR A 43 5.81 7.55 6.05
N ILE A 44 4.55 7.61 6.52
CA ILE A 44 3.36 7.35 5.70
C ILE A 44 3.17 8.36 4.55
N ASP A 45 3.47 9.64 4.74
CA ASP A 45 3.31 10.66 3.69
C ASP A 45 4.16 10.37 2.44
N TYR A 46 5.31 9.71 2.60
CA TYR A 46 6.15 9.34 1.45
C TYR A 46 5.49 8.26 0.60
N LEU A 47 4.83 7.29 1.23
CA LEU A 47 4.07 6.25 0.53
C LEU A 47 3.01 6.88 -0.37
N GLN A 48 2.28 7.87 0.15
CA GLN A 48 1.25 8.56 -0.61
C GLN A 48 1.79 9.33 -1.80
N ARG A 49 2.89 10.08 -1.63
CA ARG A 49 3.51 10.83 -2.75
C ARG A 49 4.03 9.90 -3.84
N LEU A 50 4.69 8.82 -3.43
CA LEU A 50 5.23 7.83 -4.36
C LEU A 50 4.10 7.20 -5.18
N MET A 51 3.00 6.88 -4.53
CA MET A 51 1.93 6.11 -5.13
C MET A 51 0.77 6.95 -5.67
N LYS A 52 0.81 8.28 -5.44
CA LYS A 52 -0.25 9.28 -5.74
C LYS A 52 -1.60 8.92 -5.11
N PHE A 53 -1.61 8.58 -3.82
CA PHE A 53 -2.81 8.17 -3.08
C PHE A 53 -3.39 9.34 -2.29
N TYR A 54 -4.67 9.66 -2.45
CA TYR A 54 -5.39 10.56 -1.55
C TYR A 54 -6.10 9.79 -0.44
N ASN A 55 -6.58 8.59 -0.75
CA ASN A 55 -7.18 7.64 0.18
C ASN A 55 -6.60 6.25 -0.04
N TYR A 56 -6.58 5.46 1.03
CA TYR A 56 -6.14 4.07 0.97
C TYR A 56 -7.02 3.19 1.85
N GLU A 57 -7.00 1.90 1.54
CA GLU A 57 -7.48 0.84 2.39
C GLU A 57 -6.28 0.09 2.98
N GLU A 58 -6.32 -0.18 4.28
CA GLU A 58 -5.26 -0.89 4.99
C GLU A 58 -5.70 -2.32 5.30
N HIS A 59 -4.87 -3.31 4.97
CA HIS A 59 -5.08 -4.70 5.35
C HIS A 59 -3.81 -5.30 5.97
N GLN A 60 -3.97 -6.01 7.07
CA GLN A 60 -2.86 -6.74 7.69
C GLN A 60 -2.62 -8.07 6.96
N LEU A 61 -1.40 -8.29 6.47
CA LEU A 61 -1.01 -9.51 5.77
C LEU A 61 -0.43 -10.57 6.70
N THR A 62 0.29 -10.17 7.75
CA THR A 62 0.98 -11.10 8.66
C THR A 62 0.71 -10.76 10.12
N ASN A 63 0.83 -11.75 11.02
CA ASN A 63 0.83 -11.51 12.47
C ASN A 63 1.97 -10.59 12.93
N ASP A 64 2.99 -10.45 12.09
CA ASP A 64 4.17 -9.63 12.33
C ASP A 64 3.96 -8.16 11.91
N ARG A 65 2.71 -7.74 11.67
CA ARG A 65 2.34 -6.37 11.32
C ARG A 65 2.91 -5.89 9.98
N ASP A 66 3.05 -6.79 9.01
CA ASP A 66 3.15 -6.38 7.60
C ASP A 66 1.75 -6.01 7.12
N PHE A 67 1.61 -4.82 6.54
CA PHE A 67 0.36 -4.27 6.04
C PHE A 67 0.50 -3.95 4.55
N ILE A 68 -0.57 -4.19 3.82
CA ILE A 68 -0.75 -3.70 2.46
C ILE A 68 -1.66 -2.47 2.49
N PHE A 69 -1.16 -1.39 1.90
CA PHE A 69 -1.89 -0.14 1.69
C PHE A 69 -2.31 -0.11 0.24
N ILE A 70 -3.61 -0.13 -0.02
CA ILE A 70 -4.20 -0.23 -1.35
C ILE A 70 -4.85 1.11 -1.70
N ASN A 71 -4.54 1.67 -2.87
CA ASN A 71 -5.25 2.85 -3.36
C ASN A 71 -6.75 2.56 -3.53
N ASN A 72 -7.61 3.45 -3.04
CA ASN A 72 -9.04 3.39 -3.31
C ASN A 72 -9.63 4.73 -3.77
N ASP A 73 -8.81 5.62 -4.32
CA ASP A 73 -9.26 6.86 -4.96
C ASP A 73 -10.28 6.53 -6.06
N SER A 74 -11.51 6.96 -5.84
CA SER A 74 -12.72 6.53 -6.57
C SER A 74 -12.87 7.12 -7.99
N ASP A 75 -11.83 7.74 -8.54
CA ASP A 75 -11.90 8.52 -9.78
C ASP A 75 -11.60 7.71 -11.06
N ARG A 76 -11.45 6.40 -10.97
CA ARG A 76 -11.12 5.57 -12.14
C ARG A 76 -12.34 4.80 -12.65
N ASN A 77 -12.63 4.98 -13.94
CA ASN A 77 -13.73 4.32 -14.65
C ASN A 77 -13.48 2.81 -14.70
N THR A 78 -14.28 2.02 -13.97
CA THR A 78 -14.02 0.61 -13.63
C THR A 78 -13.87 -0.34 -14.82
N ASN A 79 -14.43 0.00 -15.99
CA ASN A 79 -14.48 -0.87 -17.16
C ASN A 79 -13.16 -0.94 -17.96
N LEU A 80 -12.14 -0.17 -17.61
CA LEU A 80 -10.80 -0.20 -18.23
C LEU A 80 -9.69 -0.46 -17.20
N MET A 81 -10.06 -0.86 -15.97
CA MET A 81 -9.11 -0.97 -14.88
C MET A 81 -8.51 -2.36 -14.83
N LYS A 82 -7.19 -2.41 -15.02
CA LYS A 82 -6.39 -3.56 -14.61
C LYS A 82 -6.61 -3.83 -13.13
N ALA A 83 -6.53 -5.09 -12.75
CA ALA A 83 -6.66 -5.51 -11.37
C ALA A 83 -5.54 -6.47 -10.98
N PHE A 84 -5.33 -6.62 -9.68
CA PHE A 84 -4.66 -7.77 -9.13
C PHE A 84 -5.55 -8.49 -8.13
N PHE A 85 -5.25 -9.76 -7.92
CA PHE A 85 -5.85 -10.64 -6.94
C PHE A 85 -4.75 -11.07 -5.97
N TRP A 86 -5.10 -11.09 -4.70
CA TRP A 86 -4.22 -11.60 -3.65
C TRP A 86 -4.66 -13.02 -3.30
N THR A 87 -3.77 -13.98 -3.12
CA THR A 87 -4.18 -15.40 -3.00
C THR A 87 -5.16 -15.67 -1.85
N SER A 88 -5.04 -14.93 -0.75
CA SER A 88 -5.98 -15.01 0.38
C SER A 88 -7.24 -14.17 0.22
N ASN A 89 -7.33 -13.31 -0.79
CA ASN A 89 -8.47 -12.44 -1.07
C ASN A 89 -8.83 -12.48 -2.56
N LYS A 90 -9.90 -13.21 -2.91
CA LYS A 90 -10.38 -13.37 -4.30
C LYS A 90 -11.04 -12.12 -4.88
N ASN A 91 -11.17 -11.04 -4.10
CA ASN A 91 -11.71 -9.79 -4.62
C ASN A 91 -10.69 -9.11 -5.52
N ALA A 92 -11.15 -8.60 -6.66
CA ALA A 92 -10.34 -7.80 -7.56
C ALA A 92 -9.94 -6.49 -6.89
N ILE A 93 -8.65 -6.18 -6.91
CA ILE A 93 -8.08 -4.95 -6.39
C ILE A 93 -7.57 -4.12 -7.57
N PHE A 94 -8.16 -2.94 -7.74
CA PHE A 94 -7.93 -2.09 -8.91
C PHE A 94 -6.94 -0.94 -8.68
N GLY A 95 -6.50 -0.77 -7.43
CA GLY A 95 -5.56 0.27 -7.03
C GLY A 95 -4.13 -0.27 -6.89
N ASN A 96 -3.14 0.57 -7.20
CA ASN A 96 -1.76 0.26 -6.83
C ASN A 96 -1.67 0.01 -5.31
N ALA A 97 -0.71 -0.80 -4.90
CA ALA A 97 -0.55 -1.14 -3.50
C ALA A 97 0.91 -1.12 -3.06
N ILE A 98 1.13 -0.90 -1.77
CA ILE A 98 2.46 -0.93 -1.18
C ILE A 98 2.43 -1.68 0.15
N ILE A 99 3.44 -2.52 0.35
CA ILE A 99 3.59 -3.35 1.54
C ILE A 99 4.72 -2.80 2.40
N VAL A 100 4.40 -2.52 3.66
CA VAL A 100 5.34 -2.06 4.68
C VAL A 100 4.99 -2.66 6.04
N LYS A 101 5.93 -2.62 6.98
CA LYS A 101 5.68 -3.03 8.36
C LYS A 101 5.36 -1.83 9.24
N ILE A 102 4.27 -1.93 10.01
CA ILE A 102 3.91 -0.92 11.02
C ILE A 102 4.49 -1.35 12.36
N PRO A 103 5.19 -0.46 13.11
CA PRO A 103 5.75 -0.79 14.41
C PRO A 103 4.66 -1.15 15.41
N LYS A 104 5.00 -1.94 16.45
CA LYS A 104 4.05 -2.33 17.50
C LYS A 104 3.38 -1.14 18.21
N SER A 105 4.04 0.01 18.25
CA SER A 105 3.48 1.26 18.79
C SER A 105 2.30 1.80 17.98
N GLY A 106 2.05 1.31 16.75
CA GLY A 106 1.04 1.87 15.85
C GLY A 106 1.40 3.26 15.31
N ASP A 107 2.66 3.66 15.48
CA ASP A 107 3.16 4.96 15.03
C ASP A 107 3.46 4.88 13.52
N TYR A 108 2.52 5.35 12.70
CA TYR A 108 2.61 5.37 11.24
C TYR A 108 3.76 6.25 10.72
N ASN A 109 4.34 7.11 11.57
CA ASN A 109 5.53 7.90 11.25
C ASN A 109 6.84 7.13 11.49
N LYS A 110 6.76 5.86 11.92
CA LYS A 110 7.92 5.00 12.20
C LYS A 110 7.81 3.67 11.46
N LEU A 111 7.47 3.72 10.17
CA LEU A 111 7.42 2.53 9.32
C LEU A 111 8.73 1.74 9.37
N GLN A 112 8.62 0.43 9.17
CA GLN A 112 9.73 -0.49 9.14
C GLN A 112 9.75 -1.25 7.81
N SER A 113 10.92 -1.78 7.45
CA SER A 113 11.02 -2.66 6.29
C SER A 113 10.06 -3.84 6.44
N THR A 114 9.35 -4.18 5.36
CA THR A 114 8.56 -5.41 5.34
C THR A 114 9.46 -6.62 5.54
N LYS A 115 8.93 -7.65 6.21
CA LYS A 115 9.61 -8.95 6.32
C LYS A 115 9.34 -9.86 5.13
N LEU A 116 8.32 -9.57 4.32
CA LEU A 116 8.00 -10.34 3.14
C LEU A 116 9.08 -10.15 2.08
N SER A 117 9.49 -11.25 1.46
CA SER A 117 10.38 -11.22 0.32
C SER A 117 9.63 -10.89 -0.96
N LEU A 118 10.33 -10.34 -1.96
CA LEU A 118 9.77 -10.04 -3.27
C LEU A 118 9.16 -11.30 -3.93
N GLU A 119 9.79 -12.45 -3.78
CA GLU A 119 9.34 -13.71 -4.39
C GLU A 119 8.06 -14.25 -3.72
N GLU A 120 7.93 -14.11 -2.39
CA GLU A 120 6.68 -14.44 -1.69
C GLU A 120 5.52 -13.57 -2.19
N VAL A 121 5.75 -12.26 -2.38
CA VAL A 121 4.71 -11.36 -2.87
C VAL A 121 4.35 -11.65 -4.33
N LYS A 122 5.33 -11.92 -5.19
CA LYS A 122 5.06 -12.34 -6.59
C LYS A 122 4.27 -13.63 -6.66
N GLY A 123 4.58 -14.60 -5.81
CA GLY A 123 3.80 -15.84 -5.71
C GLY A 123 2.39 -15.64 -5.19
N ALA A 124 2.16 -14.57 -4.41
CA ALA A 124 0.86 -14.26 -3.83
C ALA A 124 -0.05 -13.40 -4.73
N VAL A 125 0.51 -12.73 -5.74
CA VAL A 125 -0.17 -11.76 -6.59
C VAL A 125 -0.41 -12.32 -7.98
N THR A 126 -1.67 -12.29 -8.42
CA THR A 126 -2.03 -12.58 -9.82
C THR A 126 -2.65 -11.33 -10.45
N PHE A 127 -2.16 -10.91 -11.61
CA PHE A 127 -2.76 -9.80 -12.35
C PHE A 127 -3.91 -10.31 -13.24
N GLY A 128 -5.04 -9.60 -13.19
CA GLY A 128 -6.17 -9.80 -14.10
C GLY A 128 -6.06 -8.93 -15.35
N GLU A 129 -6.75 -9.37 -16.40
CA GLU A 129 -7.00 -8.57 -17.62
C GLU A 129 -8.11 -7.54 -17.41
#